data_AF-A0A7X7MPV2-F1
#
_entry.id   AF-A0A7X7MPV2-F1
#
_cell.length_a   1.000
_cell.length_b   1.000
_cell.length_c   1.000
_cell.angle_alpha   90.00
_cell.angle_beta   90.00
_cell.angle_gamma   90.00
#
_symmetry.space_group_name_H-M   'P 1'
#
loop_
_entity.id
_entity.type
_entity.pdbx_description
1 polymer ?
#
loop_
_entity_poly.entity_id
_entity_poly.type
_entity_poly.pdbx_seq_one_letter_code
_entity_poly.pdbx_strand_id
1 'polypeptide(L)' 'MKKTTPVPAMPEREILEGVAVRLVTDGERKRYDGLLDGQHYLKSGQLVGEQLRYVAECCGRWLALLSWSAGSFHLADRD' A
#
# COMPACT_ATOMS: atom_id res chain seq x y z
N MET A 1 12.00 1.06 -13.05
CA MET A 1 11.65 -0.36 -13.33
C MET A 1 10.38 -0.69 -12.57
N LYS A 2 9.24 -0.80 -13.26
CA LYS A 2 7.97 -1.23 -12.65
C LYS A 2 8.15 -2.69 -12.21
N LYS A 3 8.34 -2.96 -10.91
CA LYS A 3 8.31 -4.35 -10.44
C LYS A 3 6.83 -4.71 -10.27
N THR A 4 6.23 -5.20 -11.34
CA THR A 4 4.91 -5.81 -11.28
C THR A 4 5.01 -7.03 -10.38
N THR A 5 4.41 -6.96 -9.20
CA THR A 5 4.22 -8.15 -8.37
C THR A 5 3.42 -9.14 -9.20
N PRO A 6 3.93 -10.38 -9.41
CA PRO A 6 3.22 -11.33 -10.25
C PRO A 6 1.87 -11.64 -9.60
N VAL A 7 0.80 -11.37 -10.33
CA VAL A 7 -0.57 -11.74 -9.95
C VAL A 7 -0.62 -13.26 -9.80
N PRO A 8 -1.30 -13.83 -8.77
CA PRO A 8 -1.44 -15.28 -8.65
C PRO A 8 -2.03 -15.89 -9.94
N ALA A 9 -1.68 -17.13 -10.26
CA ALA A 9 -2.09 -17.82 -11.50
C ALA A 9 -3.57 -18.28 -11.50
N MET A 10 -4.43 -17.50 -10.85
CA MET A 10 -5.89 -17.65 -10.85
C MET A 10 -6.51 -16.70 -11.88
N PRO A 11 -7.70 -16.99 -12.39
CA PRO A 11 -8.41 -16.04 -13.23
C PRO A 11 -8.70 -14.77 -12.42
N GLU A 12 -8.62 -13.62 -13.10
CA GLU A 12 -8.67 -12.29 -12.48
C GLU A 12 -9.92 -12.07 -11.61
N ARG A 13 -11.03 -12.71 -11.97
CA ARG A 13 -12.29 -12.65 -11.22
C ARG A 13 -12.23 -13.35 -9.87
N GLU A 14 -11.61 -14.53 -9.79
CA GLU A 14 -11.43 -15.24 -8.50
C GLU A 14 -10.49 -14.47 -7.57
N ILE A 15 -9.51 -13.78 -8.14
CA ILE A 15 -8.61 -12.91 -7.37
C ILE A 15 -9.41 -11.74 -6.80
N LEU A 16 -10.22 -11.06 -7.60
CA LEU A 16 -11.04 -9.94 -7.14
C LEU A 16 -12.05 -10.35 -6.07
N GLU A 17 -12.64 -11.54 -6.18
CA GLU A 17 -13.55 -12.09 -5.16
C GLU A 17 -12.83 -12.47 -3.86
N GLY A 18 -11.56 -12.86 -3.95
CA GLY A 18 -10.72 -13.24 -2.80
C GLY A 18 -9.92 -12.10 -2.17
N VAL A 19 -9.96 -10.89 -2.73
CA VAL A 19 -9.23 -9.73 -2.20
C VAL A 19 -9.91 -9.19 -0.95
N ALA A 20 -9.16 -9.22 0.16
CA ALA A 20 -9.50 -8.53 1.38
C ALA A 20 -8.60 -7.30 1.56
N VAL A 21 -9.22 -6.16 1.88
CA VAL A 21 -8.49 -4.95 2.28
C VAL A 21 -8.50 -4.89 3.80
N ARG A 22 -7.32 -4.94 4.42
CA ARG A 22 -7.17 -4.95 5.88
C ARG A 22 -6.09 -4.01 6.37
N LEU A 23 -6.20 -3.62 7.64
CA LEU A 23 -5.15 -2.88 8.34
C LEU A 23 -3.88 -3.72 8.46
N VAL A 24 -2.75 -3.05 8.27
CA VAL A 24 -1.42 -3.61 8.49
C VAL A 24 -1.16 -3.71 9.98
N THR A 25 -0.69 -4.88 10.43
CA THR A 25 -0.33 -5.10 11.85
C THR A 25 1.06 -4.54 12.16
N ASP A 26 1.38 -4.37 13.44
CA ASP A 26 2.68 -3.84 13.87
C ASP A 26 3.89 -4.67 13.38
N GLY A 27 3.76 -6.00 13.33
CA GLY A 27 4.80 -6.88 12.80
C GLY A 27 5.02 -6.74 11.30
N GLU A 28 4.01 -6.26 10.57
CA GLU A 28 4.04 -6.13 9.11
C GLU A 28 4.51 -4.75 8.64
N ARG A 29 4.57 -3.76 9.52
CA ARG A 29 4.97 -2.37 9.19
C ARG A 29 6.32 -2.31 8.49
N LYS A 30 7.34 -3.03 8.99
CA LYS A 30 8.68 -3.03 8.38
C LYS A 30 8.66 -3.54 6.93
N ARG A 31 7.86 -4.57 6.65
CA ARG A 31 7.69 -5.12 5.31
C ARG A 31 6.95 -4.11 4.41
N TYR A 32 5.91 -3.48 4.95
CA TYR A 32 5.15 -2.44 4.26
C TYR A 32 6.05 -1.27 3.85
N ASP A 33 6.80 -0.71 4.80
CA ASP A 33 7.64 0.45 4.57
C ASP A 33 8.76 0.15 3.56
N GLY A 34 9.37 -1.05 3.60
CA GLY A 34 10.38 -1.47 2.63
C GLY A 34 9.84 -1.66 1.21
N LEU A 35 8.59 -2.13 1.06
CA LEU A 35 7.93 -2.21 -0.24
C LEU A 35 7.52 -0.82 -0.75
N LEU A 36 7.02 0.04 0.14
CA LEU A 36 6.66 1.41 -0.22
C LEU A 36 7.90 2.19 -0.68
N ASP A 37 9.01 2.13 0.05
CA ASP A 37 10.26 2.80 -0.31
C ASP A 37 10.78 2.37 -1.71
N GLY A 38 10.71 1.05 -2.00
CA GLY A 38 11.18 0.50 -3.26
C GLY A 38 10.26 0.74 -4.48
N GLN A 39 8.96 1.02 -4.26
CA GLN A 39 7.98 1.23 -5.34
C GLN A 39 7.52 2.69 -5.48
N HIS A 40 7.60 3.49 -4.43
CA HIS A 40 7.10 4.86 -4.44
C HIS A 40 8.04 5.75 -5.27
N TYR A 41 7.46 6.54 -6.18
CA TYR A 41 8.22 7.34 -7.13
C TYR A 41 9.12 8.40 -6.46
N LEU A 42 8.79 8.80 -5.23
CA LEU A 42 9.57 9.72 -4.42
C LEU A 42 10.72 9.05 -3.63
N LYS A 43 10.87 7.71 -3.68
CA LYS A 43 11.86 6.94 -2.90
C LYS A 43 11.92 7.31 -1.41
N SER A 44 10.80 7.78 -0.90
CA SER A 44 10.60 8.09 0.51
C SER A 44 9.20 7.58 0.82
N GLY A 45 9.16 6.46 1.55
CA GLY A 45 7.94 5.91 2.12
C GLY A 45 7.50 6.63 3.40
N GLN A 46 8.11 7.76 3.75
CA GLN A 46 7.76 8.49 4.98
C GLN A 46 6.43 9.22 4.81
N LEU A 47 5.38 8.58 5.32
CA LEU A 47 4.10 9.20 5.60
C LEU A 47 4.26 10.09 6.84
N VAL A 48 3.85 11.35 6.74
CA VAL A 48 3.90 12.33 7.83
C VAL A 48 2.53 12.46 8.51
N GLY A 49 2.53 12.69 9.83
CA GLY A 49 1.30 12.80 10.63
C GLY A 49 0.66 11.45 11.00
N GLU A 50 -0.60 11.50 11.45
CA GLU A 50 -1.39 10.29 11.69
C GLU A 50 -1.59 9.52 10.38
N GLN A 51 -1.44 8.20 10.44
CA GLN A 51 -1.33 7.38 9.25
C GLN A 51 -2.07 6.06 9.41
N LEU A 52 -2.83 5.72 8.37
CA LEU A 52 -3.47 4.43 8.23
C LEU A 52 -2.81 3.68 7.07
N ARG A 53 -2.38 2.45 7.36
CA ARG A 53 -1.75 1.57 6.37
C ARG A 53 -2.64 0.36 6.16
N TYR A 54 -3.01 0.12 4.91
CA TYR A 54 -3.79 -1.03 4.49
C TYR A 54 -3.04 -1.82 3.45
N VAL A 55 -3.37 -3.10 3.40
CA VAL A 55 -2.92 -4.01 2.36
C VAL A 55 -4.13 -4.66 1.71
N ALA A 56 -4.11 -4.70 0.37
CA ALA A 56 -4.98 -5.59 -0.39
C ALA A 56 -4.29 -6.95 -0.46
N GLU A 57 -4.89 -7.96 0.17
CA GLU A 57 -4.36 -9.31 0.23
C GLU A 57 -5.32 -10.28 -0.42
N CYS A 58 -4.79 -11.22 -1.21
CA CYS A 58 -5.54 -12.36 -1.74
C CYS A 58 -4.76 -13.62 -1.40
N CYS A 59 -5.40 -14.61 -0.77
CA CYS A 59 -4.81 -15.91 -0.43
C CYS A 59 -3.44 -15.81 0.29
N GLY A 60 -3.31 -14.92 1.29
CA GLY A 60 -2.04 -14.74 2.02
C GLY A 60 -0.99 -13.88 1.31
N ARG A 61 -1.30 -13.37 0.11
CA ARG A 61 -0.37 -12.61 -0.72
C ARG A 61 -0.80 -11.16 -0.91
N TRP A 62 0.12 -10.25 -0.64
CA TRP A 62 -0.09 -8.82 -0.83
C TRP A 62 -0.09 -8.48 -2.33
N LEU A 63 -1.16 -7.83 -2.78
CA LEU A 63 -1.34 -7.39 -4.16
C LEU A 63 -1.12 -5.88 -4.31
N ALA A 64 -1.54 -5.09 -3.32
CA ALA A 64 -1.39 -3.64 -3.33
C ALA A 64 -1.20 -3.08 -1.92
N LEU A 65 -0.56 -1.92 -1.83
CA LEU A 65 -0.36 -1.15 -0.61
C LEU A 65 -1.17 0.13 -0.72
N LEU A 66 -1.89 0.47 0.34
CA LEU A 66 -2.68 1.70 0.42
C LEU A 66 -2.33 2.43 1.71
N SER A 67 -1.98 3.71 1.60
CA SER A 67 -1.64 4.55 2.73
C SER A 67 -2.41 5.84 2.70
N TRP A 68 -2.98 6.20 3.86
CA TRP A 68 -3.56 7.51 4.12
C TRP A 68 -2.73 8.18 5.19
N SER A 69 -2.48 9.47 5.02
CA SER A 69 -1.83 10.33 6.00
C SER A 69 -2.69 11.55 6.25
N ALA A 70 -2.56 12.13 7.44
CA ALA A 70 -3.16 13.42 7.75
C ALA A 70 -2.78 14.46 6.68
N GLY A 71 -3.72 15.37 6.37
CA GLY A 71 -3.46 16.46 5.45
C GLY A 71 -2.34 17.37 5.97
N SER A 72 -1.45 17.81 5.09
CA SER A 72 -0.43 18.80 5.45
C SER A 72 -1.12 20.10 5.86
N PHE A 73 -0.87 20.58 7.08
CA PHE A 73 -1.35 21.88 7.59
C PHE A 73 -0.82 23.10 6.80
N HIS A 74 -0.02 22.87 5.76
CA HIS A 74 0.64 23.90 4.95
C HIS A 74 0.09 24.01 3.53
N LEU A 75 -1.04 23.36 3.22
CA LEU A 75 -1.73 23.56 1.95
C LEU A 75 -2.44 24.92 1.98
N ALA A 76 -1.75 25.95 1.49
CA ALA A 76 -2.42 27.17 1.06
C ALA A 76 -3.32 26.84 -0.15
N ASP A 77 -4.41 27.59 -0.28
CA ASP A 77 -5.26 27.56 -1.47
C ASP A 77 -4.40 27.66 -2.74
N ARG A 78 -4.76 26.86 -3.73
CA ARG A 78 -4.06 26.72 -5.00
C ARG A 78 -5.09 27.00 -6.09
N ASP A 79 -5.13 28.25 -6.55
CA ASP A 79 -5.78 28.66 -7.80
C ASP A 79 -5.14 27.95 -9.03
#